data_AF-A0A954DHK5-F1
#
_entry.id   AF-A0A954DHK5-F1
#
_cell.length_a   1.000
_cell.length_b   1.000
_cell.length_c   1.000
_cell.angle_alpha   90.00
_cell.angle_beta   90.00
_cell.angle_gamma   90.00
#
_symmetry.space_group_name_H-M   'P 1'
#
loop_
_entity.id
_entity.type
_entity.pdbx_description
1 polymer ?
#
loop_
_entity_poly.entity_id
_entity_poly.type
_entity_poly.pdbx_seq_one_letter_code
_entity_poly.pdbx_strand_id
1 'polypeptide(L)'
;MNRRTFLRSVVETGVVSAAYRVCPRLRAAGATEHGTGTHWPAKCKRVIYLFQSGAPSQIDLFDPKPGLRAFHGKELPAHVRAGQRLTGMSANQASLPIAASPFEFAQHGESGAWI
;
A
#
# COMPACT_ATOMS: atom_id res chain seq x y z
N MET A 1 8.83 11.97 12.24
CA MET A 1 8.51 13.13 13.09
C MET A 1 7.00 13.20 13.24
N ASN A 2 6.44 12.86 14.41
CA ASN A 2 4.98 12.81 14.61
C ASN A 2 4.47 14.11 15.25
N ARG A 3 3.25 14.54 14.88
CA ARG A 3 2.60 15.79 15.33
C ARG A 3 2.58 16.00 16.86
N ARG A 4 2.51 14.91 17.63
CA ARG A 4 2.54 14.94 19.10
C ARG A 4 3.92 15.28 19.67
N THR A 5 4.99 14.91 18.97
CA THR A 5 6.37 15.22 19.38
C THR A 5 6.71 16.69 19.13
N PHE A 6 6.20 17.26 18.03
CA PHE A 6 6.39 18.68 17.68
C PHE A 6 5.71 19.64 18.68
N LEU A 7 4.48 19.35 19.10
CA LEU A 7 3.78 20.21 20.06
C LEU A 7 4.39 20.17 21.47
N ARG A 8 5.07 19.08 21.83
CA ARG A 8 5.70 18.94 23.14
C ARG A 8 7.09 19.60 23.20
N SER A 9 7.85 19.60 22.11
CA SER A 9 9.16 20.27 22.05
C SER A 9 9.05 21.80 22.19
N VAL A 10 7.97 22.41 21.72
CA VAL A 10 7.74 23.86 21.83
C VAL A 10 7.52 24.28 23.29
N VAL A 11 6.91 23.43 24.11
CA VAL A 11 6.66 23.71 25.54
C VAL A 11 7.91 23.45 26.40
N GLU A 12 8.72 22.44 26.06
CA GLU A 12 9.89 22.05 26.87
C GLU A 12 11.12 22.96 26.65
N THR A 13 11.24 23.63 25.50
CA THR A 13 12.44 24.46 25.19
C THR A 13 12.49 25.77 25.98
N GLY A 14 11.35 26.26 26.51
CA GLY A 14 11.27 27.56 27.20
C GLY A 14 11.85 27.56 28.62
N VAL A 15 11.63 26.50 29.41
CA VAL A 15 12.02 26.45 30.84
C VAL A 15 13.42 25.87 31.01
N VAL A 16 13.81 24.95 30.13
CA VAL A 16 15.05 24.18 30.24
C VAL A 16 16.28 25.02 29.86
N SER A 17 16.14 26.03 28.98
CA SER A 17 17.22 26.94 28.58
C SER A 17 17.76 27.81 29.74
N ALA A 18 16.89 28.26 30.64
CA ALA A 18 17.29 29.14 31.75
C ALA A 18 18.10 28.40 32.83
N ALA A 19 17.84 27.10 33.04
CA ALA A 19 18.49 26.31 34.08
C ALA A 19 19.93 25.90 33.71
N TYR A 20 20.25 25.76 32.41
CA TYR A 20 21.59 25.33 31.97
C TYR A 20 22.71 26.37 32.18
N ARG A 21 22.37 27.64 32.47
CA ARG A 21 23.39 28.69 32.72
C ARG A 21 23.91 28.75 34.15
N VAL A 22 23.29 28.02 35.09
CA VAL A 22 23.58 28.14 36.54
C VAL A 22 24.40 26.96 37.10
N CYS A 23 24.36 25.77 36.48
CA CYS A 23 25.06 24.59 37.01
C CYS A 23 25.64 23.69 35.89
N PRO A 24 26.97 23.70 35.64
CA PRO A 24 27.61 22.84 34.63
C PRO A 24 27.63 21.34 35.00
N ARG A 25 27.17 20.96 36.20
CA ARG A 25 27.25 19.60 36.76
C ARG A 25 26.07 18.68 36.46
N LEU A 26 25.08 19.13 35.67
CA LEU A 26 23.95 18.31 35.21
C LEU A 26 24.20 17.67 33.83
N ARG A 27 25.46 17.37 33.50
CA ARG A 27 25.79 16.59 32.31
C ARG A 27 25.73 15.10 32.70
N ALA A 28 24.85 14.38 32.00
CA ALA A 28 24.59 12.94 32.10
C ALA A 28 23.60 12.51 33.20
N ALA A 29 22.32 12.77 32.97
CA ALA A 29 21.27 11.88 33.46
C ALA A 29 20.13 11.84 32.44
N GLY A 30 19.95 10.67 31.82
CA GLY A 30 18.76 10.36 31.03
C GLY A 30 18.89 10.56 29.54
N ALA A 31 19.75 9.79 28.87
CA ALA A 31 19.34 9.25 27.59
C ALA A 31 18.18 8.28 27.89
N THR A 32 16.96 8.80 28.02
CA THR A 32 15.79 7.96 27.94
C THR A 32 15.77 7.44 26.53
N GLU A 33 16.13 6.16 26.39
CA GLU A 33 15.88 5.38 25.21
C GLU A 33 14.37 5.40 24.97
N HIS A 34 13.94 6.44 24.27
CA HIS A 34 12.65 6.45 23.62
C HIS A 34 12.70 5.22 22.74
N GLY A 35 11.88 4.22 23.05
CA GLY A 35 11.69 3.03 22.24
C GLY A 35 11.31 3.47 20.83
N THR A 36 12.32 3.70 20.00
CA THR A 36 12.23 4.09 18.59
C THR A 36 12.25 2.84 17.72
N GLY A 37 12.13 1.66 18.33
CA GLY A 37 11.84 0.42 17.65
C GLY A 37 10.41 0.42 17.11
N THR A 38 10.25 0.02 15.87
CA THR A 38 8.97 -0.44 15.35
C THR A 38 8.44 -1.57 16.26
N HIS A 39 7.12 -1.65 16.44
CA HIS A 39 6.49 -2.73 17.24
C HIS A 39 6.95 -4.14 16.82
N TRP A 40 7.40 -4.28 15.57
CA TRP A 40 8.04 -5.46 15.03
C TRP A 40 9.42 -5.11 14.47
N PRO A 41 10.44 -5.97 14.63
CA PRO A 41 11.72 -5.74 13.98
C PRO A 41 11.55 -5.66 12.45
N ALA A 42 12.29 -4.74 11.82
CA ALA A 42 12.27 -4.59 10.36
C ALA A 42 12.78 -5.88 9.70
N LYS A 43 11.90 -6.57 8.96
CA LYS A 43 12.23 -7.84 8.29
C LYS A 43 13.08 -7.67 7.03
N CYS A 44 13.09 -6.49 6.43
CA CYS A 44 13.81 -6.20 5.20
C CYS A 44 14.55 -4.86 5.28
N LYS A 45 15.73 -4.80 4.66
CA LYS A 45 16.58 -3.60 4.62
C LYS A 45 16.18 -2.63 3.50
N ARG A 46 15.60 -3.13 2.40
CA ARG A 46 15.19 -2.36 1.21
C ARG A 46 13.95 -3.00 0.59
N VAL A 47 13.07 -2.17 0.03
CA VAL A 47 11.91 -2.58 -0.76
C VAL A 47 12.00 -1.89 -2.12
N ILE A 48 11.94 -2.67 -3.20
CA ILE A 48 11.88 -2.15 -4.57
C ILE A 48 10.44 -2.37 -5.05
N TYR A 49 9.74 -1.30 -5.39
CA TYR A 49 8.39 -1.34 -5.95
C TYR A 49 8.44 -0.92 -7.41
N LEU A 50 8.09 -1.84 -8.31
CA LEU A 50 8.04 -1.59 -9.74
C LEU A 50 6.59 -1.44 -10.16
N PHE A 51 6.23 -0.26 -10.67
CA PHE A 51 4.92 0.01 -11.23
C PHE A 51 5.03 0.07 -12.76
N GLN A 52 4.62 -1.01 -13.43
CA GLN A 52 4.67 -1.12 -14.88
C GLN A 52 3.38 -0.61 -15.50
N SER A 53 3.24 0.72 -15.56
CA SER A 53 2.13 1.36 -16.25
C SER A 53 2.15 1.02 -17.75
N GLY A 54 1.07 0.46 -18.28
CA GLY A 54 0.93 0.12 -19.69
C GLY A 54 1.29 -1.32 -20.06
N ALA A 55 1.67 -2.15 -19.09
CA ALA A 55 1.72 -3.59 -19.29
C ALA A 55 0.29 -4.14 -19.52
N PRO A 56 0.14 -5.28 -20.24
CA PRO A 56 -1.14 -5.96 -20.36
C PRO A 56 -1.71 -6.28 -18.97
N SER A 57 -3.04 -6.30 -18.86
CA SER A 57 -3.67 -6.60 -17.57
C SER A 57 -3.32 -8.02 -17.14
N GLN A 58 -3.32 -8.26 -15.82
CA GLN A 58 -3.10 -9.61 -15.29
C GLN A 58 -4.15 -10.63 -15.80
N ILE A 59 -5.35 -10.16 -16.14
CA ILE A 59 -6.43 -11.00 -16.66
C ILE A 59 -6.13 -11.42 -18.11
N ASP A 60 -5.34 -10.63 -18.83
CA ASP A 60 -5.00 -10.84 -20.23
C ASP A 60 -3.70 -11.66 -20.43
N LEU A 61 -3.11 -12.21 -19.36
CA LEU A 61 -1.78 -12.79 -19.42
C LEU A 61 -1.69 -14.18 -18.78
N PHE A 62 -1.01 -15.10 -19.47
CA PHE A 62 -0.51 -16.42 -19.02
C PHE A 62 -1.50 -17.43 -18.42
N ASP A 63 -2.73 -17.01 -18.15
CA ASP A 63 -3.74 -17.82 -17.45
C ASP A 63 -5.13 -17.56 -18.06
N PRO A 64 -5.56 -18.42 -19.02
CA PRO A 64 -6.83 -18.26 -19.68
C PRO A 64 -7.98 -18.51 -18.69
N LYS A 65 -8.95 -17.59 -18.67
CA LYS A 65 -10.11 -17.65 -17.77
C LYS A 65 -11.40 -17.93 -18.56
N PRO A 66 -11.65 -19.18 -19.00
CA PRO A 66 -12.82 -19.50 -19.82
C PRO A 66 -14.14 -19.22 -19.11
N GLY A 67 -14.20 -19.40 -17.79
CA GLY A 67 -15.37 -19.05 -16.98
C GLY A 67 -15.70 -17.55 -17.06
N LEU A 68 -14.69 -16.67 -17.13
CA LEU A 68 -14.88 -15.23 -17.20
C LEU A 68 -15.56 -14.82 -18.52
N ARG A 69 -15.28 -15.54 -19.63
CA ARG A 69 -15.96 -15.32 -20.92
C ARG A 69 -17.46 -15.58 -20.82
N ALA A 70 -17.90 -16.59 -20.06
CA ALA A 70 -19.32 -16.90 -19.88
C ALA A 70 -20.09 -15.83 -19.07
N PHE A 71 -19.38 -15.01 -18.30
CA PHE A 71 -19.94 -13.88 -17.55
C PHE A 71 -19.67 -12.53 -18.22
N HIS A 72 -19.02 -12.49 -19.39
CA HIS A 72 -18.72 -11.25 -20.09
C HIS A 72 -20.00 -10.44 -20.32
N GLY A 73 -19.96 -9.16 -19.95
CA GLY A 73 -21.09 -8.23 -20.08
C GLY A 73 -22.23 -8.43 -19.07
N LYS A 74 -22.19 -9.48 -18.25
CA LYS A 74 -23.14 -9.63 -17.13
C LYS A 74 -22.73 -8.72 -15.99
N GLU A 75 -23.71 -8.27 -15.23
CA GLU A 75 -23.48 -7.40 -14.09
C GLU A 75 -22.74 -8.12 -12.96
N LEU A 76 -21.77 -7.44 -12.35
CA LEU A 76 -20.98 -7.97 -11.26
C LEU A 76 -21.87 -8.30 -10.06
N PRO A 77 -21.93 -9.58 -9.61
CA PRO A 77 -22.76 -9.94 -8.47
C PRO A 77 -22.35 -9.23 -7.19
N ALA A 78 -23.33 -8.79 -6.40
CA ALA A 78 -23.10 -8.04 -5.16
C ALA A 78 -22.22 -8.79 -4.14
N HIS A 79 -22.29 -10.12 -4.12
CA HIS A 79 -21.48 -10.95 -3.21
C HIS A 79 -19.98 -10.93 -3.54
N VAL A 80 -19.60 -10.68 -4.80
CA VAL A 80 -18.19 -10.58 -5.21
C VAL A 80 -17.57 -9.30 -4.66
N ARG A 81 -18.35 -8.21 -4.65
CA ARG A 81 -17.89 -6.92 -4.14
C ARG A 81 -17.87 -6.87 -2.62
N ALA A 82 -18.78 -7.57 -1.93
CA ALA A 82 -18.84 -7.66 -0.47
C ALA A 82 -18.67 -6.31 0.27
N GLY A 83 -19.20 -5.21 -0.30
CA GLY A 83 -19.08 -3.87 0.28
C GLY A 83 -17.72 -3.16 0.05
N GLN A 84 -16.82 -3.70 -0.77
CA GLN A 84 -15.57 -3.03 -1.13
C GLN A 84 -15.83 -1.66 -1.77
N ARG A 85 -15.01 -0.69 -1.33
CA ARG A 85 -15.04 0.68 -1.81
C ARG A 85 -14.50 0.73 -3.24
N LEU A 86 -15.33 1.21 -4.17
CA LEU A 86 -14.91 1.52 -5.52
C LEU A 86 -14.06 2.80 -5.50
N THR A 87 -13.03 2.84 -6.33
CA THR A 87 -12.25 4.05 -6.57
C THR A 87 -13.05 5.02 -7.45
N GLY A 88 -12.65 6.30 -7.48
CA GLY A 88 -13.45 7.37 -8.10
C GLY A 88 -13.85 7.13 -9.56
N MET A 89 -13.08 6.33 -10.33
CA MET A 89 -13.39 6.03 -11.73
C MET A 89 -14.58 5.07 -11.92
N SER A 90 -14.88 4.22 -10.93
CA SER A 90 -15.92 3.20 -11.04
C SER A 90 -17.03 3.35 -10.00
N ALA A 91 -16.88 4.28 -9.05
CA ALA A 91 -17.82 4.45 -7.93
C ALA A 91 -19.21 4.94 -8.35
N ASN A 92 -19.27 5.77 -9.41
CA ASN A 92 -20.52 6.37 -9.91
C ASN A 92 -20.98 5.74 -11.23
N GLN A 93 -20.44 4.57 -11.59
CA GLN A 93 -20.80 3.89 -12.82
C GLN A 93 -22.17 3.24 -12.66
N ALA A 94 -23.10 3.49 -13.58
CA ALA A 94 -24.47 2.98 -13.50
C ALA A 94 -24.56 1.45 -13.61
N SER A 95 -23.56 0.83 -14.23
CA SER A 95 -23.42 -0.61 -14.36
C SER A 95 -21.95 -1.00 -14.18
N LEU A 96 -21.72 -2.17 -13.58
CA LEU A 96 -20.41 -2.77 -13.40
C LEU A 96 -20.36 -4.10 -14.15
N PRO A 97 -20.28 -4.08 -15.49
CA PRO A 97 -20.22 -5.31 -16.27
C PRO A 97 -18.88 -6.03 -16.02
N ILE A 98 -18.94 -7.35 -15.97
CA ILE A 98 -17.75 -8.20 -15.95
C ILE A 98 -17.09 -8.12 -17.34
N ALA A 99 -15.86 -7.62 -17.38
CA ALA A 99 -15.05 -7.57 -18.59
C ALA A 99 -14.12 -8.79 -18.65
N ALA A 100 -14.39 -9.71 -19.57
CA ALA A 100 -13.43 -10.76 -19.91
C ALA A 100 -12.36 -10.23 -20.85
N SER A 101 -11.21 -10.91 -20.91
CA SER A 101 -10.15 -10.60 -21.86
C SER A 101 -10.70 -10.61 -23.30
N PRO A 102 -10.35 -9.60 -24.12
CA PRO A 102 -10.76 -9.56 -25.53
C PRO A 102 -9.91 -10.48 -26.41
N PHE A 103 -8.78 -10.99 -25.90
CA PHE A 103 -7.84 -11.79 -26.67
C PHE A 103 -8.19 -13.29 -26.64
N GLU A 104 -7.83 -13.97 -27.73
CA GLU A 104 -7.89 -15.43 -27.79
C GLU A 104 -6.56 -16.00 -27.32
N PHE A 105 -6.62 -16.87 -26.32
CA PHE A 105 -5.43 -17.52 -25.77
C PHE A 105 -5.12 -18.80 -26.53
N ALA A 106 -3.84 -19.01 -26.83
CA ALA A 106 -3.32 -20.25 -27.34
C ALA A 106 -2.00 -20.61 -26.63
N GLN A 107 -1.67 -21.91 -26.63
CA GLN A 107 -0.38 -22.35 -26.12
C GLN A 107 0.69 -22.19 -27.19
N HIS A 108 1.82 -21.57 -26.83
CA HIS A 108 2.92 -21.31 -27.74
C HIS A 108 4.27 -21.81 -27.19
N GLY A 109 5.17 -22.20 -28.10
CA GLY A 109 6.52 -22.66 -27.79
C GLY A 109 6.59 -24.05 -27.15
N GLU A 110 7.80 -24.51 -26.85
CA GLU A 110 8.04 -25.82 -26.23
C GLU A 110 7.60 -25.87 -24.76
N SER A 111 7.50 -24.71 -24.10
CA SER A 111 7.01 -24.59 -22.73
C SER A 111 5.49 -24.70 -22.61
N GLY A 112 4.74 -24.60 -23.73
CA GLY A 112 3.28 -24.66 -23.73
C GLY A 112 2.60 -23.53 -22.95
N ALA A 113 3.27 -22.38 -22.83
CA ALA A 113 2.73 -21.23 -22.11
C ALA A 113 1.52 -20.65 -22.87
N TRP A 114 0.48 -20.29 -22.12
CA TRP A 114 -0.70 -19.61 -22.67
C TRP A 114 -0.38 -18.13 -22.95
N ILE A 115 -0.62 -17.65 -24.16
CA ILE A 115 -0.52 -16.24 -24.56
C ILE A 115 -1.71 -15.89 -25.46
#